data_AF-A0AB37YM13-F1
#
_entry.id   AF-A0AB37YM13-F1
#
_cell.length_a   1.000
_cell.length_b   1.000
_cell.length_c   1.000
_cell.angle_alpha   90.00
_cell.angle_beta   90.00
_cell.angle_gamma   90.00
#
_symmetry.space_group_name_H-M   'P 1'
#
loop_
_entity.id
_entity.type
_entity.pdbx_description
1 polymer ?
#
loop_
_entity_poly.entity_id
_entity_poly.type
_entity_poly.pdbx_seq_one_letter_code
_entity_poly.pdbx_strand_id
1 'polypeptide(L)'
;MYLVKKPENLSKNETNKYADEQILDKVKKQLTDLKNNKLSIYSTSNFEWEEAVKVDYKETKTSAIIIPSKENPNSNDTKQYLTVGFKETEGKLADPTFLELKTSNNGDTVILTVKTLDGEKVGTLDLNSKDGKLNQVKLFTDGKANHY
;
A
#
# COMPACT_ATOMS: atom_id res chain seq x y z
N MET A 1 6.14 32.33 19.85
CA MET A 1 4.87 31.96 19.20
C MET A 1 5.25 31.35 17.85
N TYR A 2 5.34 30.03 17.75
CA TYR A 2 5.74 29.37 16.51
C TYR A 2 4.51 29.24 15.62
N LEU A 3 4.57 29.87 14.44
CA LEU A 3 3.58 29.71 13.38
C LEU A 3 3.60 28.25 12.93
N VAL A 4 2.62 27.48 13.38
CA VAL A 4 2.33 26.14 12.85
C VAL A 4 1.91 26.34 11.40
N LYS A 5 2.82 26.05 10.45
CA LYS A 5 2.45 25.96 9.03
C LYS A 5 1.35 24.90 8.92
N LYS A 6 0.22 25.25 8.30
CA LYS A 6 -0.81 24.28 7.90
C LYS A 6 -0.11 23.13 7.16
N PRO A 7 -0.47 21.86 7.40
CA PRO A 7 -0.01 20.78 6.54
C PRO A 7 -0.42 21.14 5.11
N GLU A 8 0.56 21.21 4.21
CA GLU A 8 0.26 21.28 2.80
C GLU A 8 -0.57 20.04 2.44
N ASN A 9 -1.67 20.25 1.73
CA ASN A 9 -2.55 19.19 1.26
C ASN A 9 -1.72 18.02 0.72
N LEU A 10 -1.89 16.83 1.31
CA LEU A 10 -1.25 15.57 0.93
C LEU A 10 -1.68 15.04 -0.47
N SER A 11 -2.15 15.89 -1.38
CA SER A 11 -2.60 15.47 -2.70
C SER A 11 -2.29 16.52 -3.77
N LYS A 12 -1.06 16.46 -4.28
CA LYS A 12 -0.71 16.87 -5.66
C LYS A 12 -0.02 15.74 -6.43
N ASN A 13 -0.17 14.49 -5.96
CA ASN A 13 0.32 13.34 -6.71
C ASN A 13 -0.73 12.98 -7.75
N GLU A 14 -0.36 13.08 -9.02
CA GLU A 14 -1.19 12.61 -10.13
C GLU A 14 -1.36 11.10 -9.97
N THR A 15 -2.60 10.67 -9.77
CA THR A 15 -2.96 9.25 -9.74
C THR A 15 -3.49 8.90 -11.11
N ASN A 16 -2.73 8.12 -11.87
CA ASN A 16 -3.10 7.71 -13.22
C ASN A 16 -3.34 6.21 -13.25
N LYS A 17 -4.33 5.77 -14.05
CA LYS A 17 -4.50 4.35 -14.39
C LYS A 17 -3.18 3.87 -15.01
N TYR A 18 -2.62 2.80 -14.48
CA TYR A 18 -1.33 2.28 -14.90
C TYR A 18 -1.54 1.20 -15.95
N ALA A 19 -1.03 1.46 -17.16
CA ALA A 19 -1.28 0.63 -18.33
C ALA A 19 0.00 0.05 -18.95
N ASP A 20 1.15 0.18 -18.28
CA ASP A 20 2.40 -0.45 -18.76
C ASP A 20 2.36 -1.96 -18.48
N GLU A 21 1.91 -2.71 -19.47
CA GLU A 21 1.76 -4.17 -19.40
C GLU A 21 3.10 -4.87 -19.13
N GLN A 22 4.23 -4.34 -19.64
CA GLN A 22 5.53 -4.98 -19.43
C GLN A 22 5.97 -4.90 -17.97
N ILE A 23 5.72 -3.76 -17.31
CA ILE A 23 6.03 -3.61 -15.90
C ILE A 23 5.04 -4.42 -15.04
N LEU A 24 3.74 -4.41 -15.39
CA LEU A 24 2.76 -5.24 -14.68
C LEU A 24 3.08 -6.74 -14.79
N ASP A 25 3.56 -7.22 -15.93
CA ASP A 25 3.97 -8.61 -16.10
C ASP A 25 5.21 -8.96 -15.27
N LYS A 26 6.15 -8.02 -15.09
CA LYS A 26 7.27 -8.19 -14.15
C LYS A 26 6.77 -8.33 -12.71
N VAL A 27 5.79 -7.51 -12.30
CA VAL A 27 5.17 -7.60 -10.97
C VAL A 27 4.45 -8.94 -10.79
N LYS A 28 3.65 -9.38 -11.79
CA LYS A 28 3.00 -10.69 -11.79
C LYS A 28 4.01 -11.82 -11.65
N LYS A 29 5.14 -11.73 -12.36
CA LYS A 29 6.22 -12.71 -12.27
C LYS A 29 6.83 -12.75 -10.87
N GLN A 30 7.18 -11.59 -10.29
CA GLN A 30 7.70 -11.51 -8.92
C GLN A 30 6.73 -12.17 -7.91
N LEU A 31 5.44 -11.84 -8.00
CA LEU A 31 4.44 -12.44 -7.12
C LEU A 31 4.34 -13.97 -7.30
N THR A 32 4.39 -14.44 -8.54
CA THR A 32 4.37 -15.89 -8.87
C THR A 32 5.59 -16.59 -8.29
N ASP A 33 6.78 -16.01 -8.44
CA ASP A 33 8.03 -16.55 -7.91
C ASP A 33 7.99 -16.60 -6.37
N LEU A 34 7.50 -15.54 -5.71
CA LEU A 34 7.32 -15.52 -4.26
C LEU A 34 6.32 -16.59 -3.79
N LYS A 35 5.21 -16.78 -4.52
CA LYS A 35 4.23 -17.84 -4.23
C LYS A 35 4.84 -19.24 -4.35
N ASN A 36 5.59 -19.50 -5.42
CA ASN A 36 6.25 -20.77 -5.66
C ASN A 36 7.30 -21.10 -4.58
N ASN A 37 7.96 -20.08 -4.05
CA ASN A 37 8.91 -20.20 -2.94
C ASN A 37 8.25 -20.19 -1.56
N LYS A 38 6.91 -20.21 -1.48
CA LYS A 38 6.12 -20.18 -0.22
C LYS A 38 6.35 -18.93 0.63
N LEU A 39 6.76 -17.82 0.01
CA LEU A 39 6.94 -16.51 0.64
C LEU A 39 5.70 -15.61 0.46
N SER A 40 4.68 -16.10 -0.24
CA SER A 40 3.40 -15.41 -0.44
C SER A 40 2.23 -16.37 -0.28
N ILE A 41 1.18 -15.95 0.41
CA ILE A 41 -0.12 -16.63 0.40
C ILE A 41 -0.96 -16.22 -0.82
N TYR A 42 -0.63 -15.10 -1.47
CA TYR A 42 -1.36 -14.55 -2.62
C TYR A 42 -0.83 -15.03 -3.97
N SER A 43 -1.72 -15.15 -4.95
CA SER A 43 -1.41 -15.38 -6.37
C SER A 43 -1.89 -14.22 -7.24
N THR A 44 -1.51 -14.22 -8.51
CA THR A 44 -1.94 -13.19 -9.47
C THR A 44 -3.46 -13.13 -9.64
N SER A 45 -4.19 -14.24 -9.47
CA SER A 45 -5.65 -14.25 -9.58
C SER A 45 -6.35 -13.45 -8.50
N ASN A 46 -5.68 -13.17 -7.37
CA ASN A 46 -6.24 -12.41 -6.25
C ASN A 46 -6.29 -10.89 -6.47
N PHE A 47 -5.80 -10.36 -7.60
CA PHE A 47 -5.68 -8.91 -7.83
C PHE A 47 -6.34 -8.43 -9.12
N GLU A 48 -6.92 -7.23 -9.08
CA GLU A 48 -7.51 -6.51 -10.22
C GLU A 48 -6.44 -5.72 -10.98
N TRP A 49 -5.66 -6.41 -11.81
CA TRP A 49 -4.54 -5.83 -12.57
C TRP A 49 -4.95 -4.70 -13.51
N GLU A 50 -6.17 -4.76 -14.05
CA GLU A 50 -6.71 -3.72 -14.94
C GLU A 50 -7.02 -2.42 -14.20
N GLU A 51 -7.17 -2.47 -12.88
CA GLU A 51 -7.43 -1.33 -12.01
C GLU A 51 -6.16 -0.84 -11.29
N ALA A 52 -4.99 -1.28 -11.76
CA ALA A 52 -3.71 -0.80 -11.25
C ALA A 52 -3.59 0.71 -11.46
N VAL A 53 -3.08 1.41 -10.45
CA VAL A 53 -2.78 2.83 -10.52
C VAL A 53 -1.32 3.07 -10.18
N LYS A 54 -0.76 4.14 -10.75
CA LYS A 54 0.58 4.61 -10.44
C LYS A 54 0.50 5.94 -9.74
N VAL A 55 1.25 6.04 -8.65
CA VAL A 55 1.42 7.26 -7.86
C VAL A 55 2.86 7.71 -7.97
N ASP A 56 3.06 8.90 -8.52
CA ASP A 56 4.39 9.48 -8.74
C ASP A 56 4.81 10.41 -7.61
N TYR A 57 5.96 10.13 -7.00
CA TYR A 57 6.59 10.96 -5.98
C TYR A 57 7.63 11.86 -6.65
N LYS A 58 7.21 13.06 -7.03
CA LYS A 58 7.99 14.01 -7.85
C LYS A 58 9.36 14.34 -7.26
N GLU A 59 9.47 14.43 -5.94
CA GLU A 59 10.73 14.78 -5.26
C GLU A 59 11.77 13.65 -5.28
N THR A 60 11.32 12.41 -5.11
CA THR A 60 12.20 11.24 -5.01
C THR A 60 12.45 10.56 -6.35
N LYS A 61 11.72 10.94 -7.41
CA LYS A 61 11.73 10.28 -8.73
C LYS A 61 11.48 8.76 -8.61
N THR A 62 10.62 8.41 -7.65
CA THR A 62 10.12 7.06 -7.44
C THR A 62 8.61 7.07 -7.59
N SER A 63 8.06 5.90 -7.85
CA SER A 63 6.62 5.71 -7.98
C SER A 63 6.19 4.51 -7.15
N ALA A 64 4.92 4.47 -6.78
CA ALA A 64 4.28 3.27 -6.27
C ALA A 64 3.25 2.80 -7.29
N ILE A 65 3.29 1.50 -7.61
CA ILE A 65 2.23 0.82 -8.35
C ILE A 65 1.33 0.18 -7.30
N ILE A 66 0.04 0.49 -7.36
CA ILE A 66 -0.97 0.02 -6.42
C ILE A 66 -1.97 -0.80 -7.21
N ILE A 67 -2.11 -2.08 -6.87
CA ILE A 67 -3.06 -3.01 -7.52
C ILE A 67 -4.11 -3.43 -6.50
N PRO A 68 -5.40 -3.15 -6.71
CA PRO A 68 -6.47 -3.58 -5.82
C PRO A 68 -6.55 -5.11 -5.71
N SER A 69 -6.83 -5.61 -4.51
CA SER A 69 -7.25 -7.00 -4.30
C SER A 69 -8.67 -7.21 -4.84
N LYS A 70 -8.93 -8.38 -5.42
CA LYS A 70 -10.30 -8.85 -5.75
C LYS A 70 -11.08 -9.24 -4.52
N GLU A 71 -10.37 -9.71 -3.49
CA GLU A 71 -10.98 -10.07 -2.22
C GLU A 71 -11.33 -8.79 -1.46
N ASN A 72 -12.63 -8.43 -1.45
CA ASN A 72 -13.40 -8.18 -0.22
C ASN A 72 -14.91 -7.97 -0.49
N PRO A 73 -15.71 -9.03 -0.73
CA PRO A 73 -17.17 -8.88 -0.88
C PRO A 73 -17.92 -8.69 0.45
N ASN A 74 -17.28 -8.87 1.63
CA ASN A 74 -17.97 -9.01 2.93
C ASN A 74 -17.58 -7.98 4.01
N SER A 75 -16.84 -6.92 3.71
CA SER A 75 -16.72 -5.78 4.64
C SER A 75 -16.77 -4.49 3.85
N ASN A 76 -17.82 -3.70 4.06
CA ASN A 76 -18.00 -2.43 3.35
C ASN A 76 -16.90 -1.40 3.66
N ASP A 77 -16.02 -1.67 4.63
CA ASP A 77 -15.06 -0.69 5.17
C ASP A 77 -13.59 -1.06 5.03
N THR A 78 -13.25 -2.25 4.50
CA THR A 78 -11.84 -2.68 4.35
C THR A 78 -11.45 -2.80 2.88
N LYS A 79 -10.41 -2.07 2.46
CA LYS A 79 -9.81 -2.14 1.13
C LYS A 79 -8.42 -2.74 1.22
N GLN A 80 -8.04 -3.55 0.25
CA GLN A 80 -6.77 -4.25 0.24
C GLN A 80 -6.04 -4.05 -1.07
N TYR A 81 -4.73 -3.93 -1.01
CA TYR A 81 -3.89 -3.59 -2.16
C TYR A 81 -2.58 -4.36 -2.13
N LEU A 82 -2.14 -4.83 -3.29
CA LEU A 82 -0.73 -5.11 -3.54
C LEU A 82 -0.05 -3.80 -3.90
N THR A 83 1.11 -3.53 -3.30
CA THR A 83 1.89 -2.33 -3.58
C THR A 83 3.31 -2.67 -3.94
N VAL A 84 3.85 -2.00 -4.95
CA VAL A 84 5.20 -2.21 -5.44
C VAL A 84 5.87 -0.87 -5.66
N GLY A 85 7.02 -0.66 -5.02
CA GLY A 85 7.88 0.49 -5.30
C GLY A 85 8.53 0.34 -6.67
N PHE A 86 8.53 1.40 -7.46
CA PHE A 86 9.11 1.43 -8.80
C PHE A 86 10.04 2.63 -8.95
N LYS A 87 11.28 2.38 -9.39
CA LYS A 87 12.24 3.42 -9.73
C LYS A 87 12.44 3.46 -11.24
N GLU A 88 11.72 4.37 -11.90
CA GLU A 88 11.68 4.49 -13.36
C GLU A 88 13.06 4.62 -14.00
N THR A 89 13.89 5.47 -13.42
CA THR A 89 15.25 5.76 -13.92
C THR A 89 16.14 4.51 -14.02
N GLU A 90 15.87 3.49 -13.21
CA GLU A 90 16.64 2.24 -13.17
C GLU A 90 15.85 1.04 -13.68
N GLY A 91 14.55 1.21 -13.99
CA GLY A 91 13.65 0.11 -14.32
C GLY A 91 13.53 -0.95 -13.22
N LYS A 92 13.81 -0.60 -11.96
CA LYS A 92 13.85 -1.52 -10.82
C LYS A 92 12.55 -1.51 -10.03
N LEU A 93 12.08 -2.70 -9.68
CA LEU A 93 10.95 -2.94 -8.80
C LEU A 93 11.46 -3.36 -7.41
N ALA A 94 10.87 -2.79 -6.36
CA ALA A 94 11.02 -3.29 -5.01
C ALA A 94 10.18 -4.57 -4.83
N ASP A 95 10.38 -5.25 -3.70
CA ASP A 95 9.55 -6.40 -3.36
C ASP A 95 8.10 -5.96 -3.08
N PRO A 96 7.10 -6.72 -3.56
CA PRO A 96 5.70 -6.38 -3.31
C PRO A 96 5.35 -6.46 -1.82
N THR A 97 4.52 -5.54 -1.37
CA THR A 97 4.00 -5.47 0.01
C THR A 97 2.47 -5.42 -0.02
N PHE A 98 1.81 -6.00 0.97
CA PHE A 98 0.36 -5.99 1.08
C PHE A 98 -0.12 -4.89 2.02
N LEU A 99 -1.08 -4.08 1.58
CA LEU A 99 -1.69 -3.04 2.38
C LEU A 99 -3.16 -3.34 2.62
N GLU A 100 -3.61 -3.08 3.84
CA GLU A 100 -5.01 -3.15 4.24
C GLU A 100 -5.42 -1.80 4.85
N LEU A 101 -6.44 -1.17 4.28
CA LEU A 101 -7.03 0.06 4.77
C LEU A 101 -8.39 -0.26 5.36
N LYS A 102 -8.61 0.07 6.62
CA LYS A 102 -9.89 -0.10 7.29
C LYS A 102 -10.37 1.24 7.86
N THR A 103 -11.55 1.68 7.47
CA THR A 103 -12.21 2.80 8.12
C THR A 103 -12.87 2.31 9.41
N SER A 104 -12.70 3.04 10.52
CA SER A 104 -13.36 2.71 11.78
C SER A 104 -14.89 2.88 11.67
N ASN A 105 -15.65 2.14 12.48
CA ASN A 105 -17.13 2.17 12.41
C ASN A 105 -17.75 3.57 12.67
N ASN A 106 -17.02 4.47 13.34
CA ASN A 106 -17.43 5.86 13.55
C ASN A 106 -16.97 6.81 12.43
N GLY A 107 -16.20 6.33 11.44
CA GLY A 107 -15.77 7.10 10.27
C GLY A 107 -14.66 8.13 10.54
N ASP A 108 -14.23 8.32 11.78
CA ASP A 108 -13.24 9.36 12.16
C ASP A 108 -11.79 8.94 11.94
N THR A 109 -11.53 7.64 11.78
CA THR A 109 -10.18 7.07 11.67
C THR A 109 -10.07 6.13 10.48
N VAL A 110 -8.93 6.18 9.79
CA VAL A 110 -8.47 5.19 8.82
C VAL A 110 -7.27 4.47 9.40
N ILE A 111 -7.36 3.14 9.52
CA ILE A 111 -6.27 2.28 9.94
C ILE A 111 -5.62 1.71 8.69
N LEU A 112 -4.39 2.11 8.40
CA LEU A 112 -3.55 1.48 7.37
C LEU A 112 -2.69 0.41 8.04
N THR A 113 -2.82 -0.85 7.62
CA THR A 113 -1.97 -1.96 8.05
C THR A 113 -1.06 -2.37 6.91
N VAL A 114 0.24 -2.38 7.17
CA VAL A 114 1.25 -2.94 6.28
C VAL A 114 1.48 -4.40 6.67
N LYS A 115 1.34 -5.31 5.70
CA LYS A 115 1.56 -6.75 5.87
C LYS A 115 2.60 -7.25 4.88
N THR A 116 3.36 -8.24 5.30
CA THR A 116 4.14 -9.09 4.40
C THR A 116 3.20 -9.95 3.55
N LEU A 117 3.71 -10.53 2.46
CA LEU A 117 2.91 -11.35 1.55
C LEU A 117 2.55 -12.73 2.12
N ASP A 118 3.16 -13.17 3.22
CA ASP A 118 2.78 -14.36 3.98
C ASP A 118 1.71 -14.08 5.06
N GLY A 119 1.31 -12.82 5.24
CA GLY A 119 0.20 -12.40 6.10
C GLY A 119 0.60 -11.78 7.44
N GLU A 120 1.89 -11.74 7.77
CA GLU A 120 2.38 -11.12 9.00
C GLU A 120 2.21 -9.59 8.97
N LYS A 121 1.80 -9.02 10.11
CA LYS A 121 1.69 -7.56 10.24
C LYS A 121 3.07 -6.99 10.52
N VAL A 122 3.46 -5.98 9.75
CA VAL A 122 4.71 -5.23 9.92
C VAL A 122 4.46 -3.95 10.72
N GLY A 123 3.36 -3.27 10.40
CA GLY A 123 3.03 -2.00 11.05
C GLY A 123 1.59 -1.58 10.82
N THR A 124 1.10 -0.71 11.69
CA THR A 124 -0.17 -0.01 11.52
C THR A 124 0.00 1.48 11.71
N LEU A 125 -0.64 2.26 10.85
CA LEU A 125 -0.80 3.70 10.98
C LEU A 125 -2.26 4.01 11.28
N ASP A 126 -2.51 4.73 12.36
CA ASP A 126 -3.80 5.33 12.68
C ASP A 126 -3.83 6.76 12.13
N LEU A 127 -4.71 7.00 11.16
CA LEU A 127 -4.84 8.29 10.48
C LEU A 127 -6.21 8.89 10.79
N ASN A 128 -6.25 10.19 11.07
CA ASN A 128 -7.50 10.94 11.11
C ASN A 128 -8.11 10.98 9.70
N SER A 129 -9.37 10.55 9.54
CA SER A 129 -10.01 10.44 8.23
C SER A 129 -10.31 11.80 7.56
N LYS A 130 -10.39 12.88 8.35
CA LYS A 130 -10.77 14.22 7.86
C LYS A 130 -9.59 14.98 7.26
N ASP A 131 -8.42 14.89 7.90
CA ASP A 131 -7.24 15.66 7.49
C ASP A 131 -6.02 14.79 7.15
N GLY A 132 -6.13 13.46 7.27
CA GLY A 132 -5.06 12.52 6.96
C GLY A 132 -3.89 12.56 7.95
N LYS A 133 -4.01 13.29 9.07
CA LYS A 133 -2.92 13.36 10.04
C LYS A 133 -2.75 12.03 10.75
N LEU A 134 -1.48 11.67 10.92
CA LEU A 134 -1.08 10.52 11.71
C LEU A 134 -1.35 10.78 13.19
N ASN A 135 -2.19 9.93 13.78
CA ASN A 135 -2.42 9.91 15.22
C ASN A 135 -1.39 9.01 15.91
N GLN A 136 -1.14 7.82 15.36
CA GLN A 136 -0.29 6.81 15.98
C GLN A 136 0.38 5.88 14.96
N VAL A 137 1.61 5.45 15.26
CA VAL A 137 2.29 4.34 14.58
C VAL A 137 2.45 3.18 15.55
N LYS A 138 2.28 1.96 15.05
CA LYS A 138 2.62 0.75 15.80
C LYS A 138 3.39 -0.18 14.90
N LEU A 139 4.59 -0.55 15.32
CA LEU A 139 5.46 -1.46 14.57
C LEU A 139 5.43 -2.83 15.25
N PHE A 140 5.45 -3.89 14.45
CA PHE A 140 5.47 -5.26 14.93
C PHE A 140 6.84 -5.84 14.58
N THR A 141 7.62 -6.20 15.60
CA THR A 141 8.88 -6.93 15.46
C THR A 141 8.68 -8.31 16.09
N ASP A 142 8.94 -9.37 15.33
CA ASP A 142 8.80 -10.77 15.77
C ASP A 142 7.41 -11.11 16.36
N GLY A 143 6.33 -10.62 15.74
CA GLY A 143 4.96 -10.85 16.20
C GLY A 143 4.57 -10.13 17.49
N LYS A 144 5.46 -9.31 18.07
CA LYS A 144 5.20 -8.47 19.24
C LYS A 144 5.18 -7.00 18.85
N ALA A 145 4.18 -6.28 19.34
CA ALA A 145 3.97 -4.91 18.97
C ALA A 145 4.71 -3.93 19.88
N ASN A 146 5.50 -3.03 19.30
CA ASN A 146 6.13 -1.90 19.96
C ASN A 146 5.34 -0.63 19.61
N HIS A 147 5.00 0.16 20.64
CA HIS A 147 4.26 1.42 20.51
C HIS A 147 5.27 2.58 20.47
N TYR A 148 5.14 3.46 19.47
CA TYR A 148 5.95 4.67 19.32
C TYR A 148 5.06 5.89 19.06
#